data_AF-A0A926Y3R6-F1
#
_entry.id   AF-A0A926Y3R6-F1
#
_cell.length_a   1.000
_cell.length_b   1.000
_cell.length_c   1.000
_cell.angle_alpha   90.00
_cell.angle_beta   90.00
_cell.angle_gamma   90.00
#
_symmetry.space_group_name_H-M   'P 1'
#
loop_
_entity.id
_entity.type
_entity.pdbx_description
1 polymer ?
#
loop_
_entity_poly.entity_id
_entity_poly.type
_entity_poly.pdbx_seq_one_letter_code
_entity_poly.pdbx_strand_id
1 'polypeptide(L)'
;MECPLCGYVKAHRHGKMPNGHQRYLCPACHQTFSESFDSLYYRRHVSREQIRQVLQAHSEGSSLRGISRTVGLAYNTVVSIVRAASQKAQLIHNQVVQAVETQEVSADEMWSFVKKQKQRTTRELNRGDCWIALSLACSSGLILAACVGKHTDELIERLVINTEGKTECTQFNTDDWGGYERVLPDEIQHHIGKDRTQRLERTNGILRQQTGRWHRRQNKFGKVWEQTKVMTRLVVSYFNWIWQHSRFKTTTAQRAGLTMRSRSWHAIATYSTLI
;
A
#
# COMPACT_ATOMS: atom_id res chain seq x y z
N MET A 1 -18.55 -5.37 -24.63
CA MET A 1 -17.78 -4.88 -23.48
C MET A 1 -18.79 -4.35 -22.48
N GLU A 2 -18.66 -4.78 -21.23
CA GLU A 2 -19.51 -4.29 -20.14
C GLU A 2 -19.16 -2.84 -19.80
N CYS A 3 -20.17 -2.03 -19.45
CA CYS A 3 -19.96 -0.65 -19.04
C CYS A 3 -19.44 -0.59 -17.60
N PRO A 4 -18.23 -0.06 -17.35
CA PRO A 4 -17.62 -0.02 -16.03
C PRO A 4 -18.31 0.97 -15.07
N LEU A 5 -19.27 1.77 -15.55
CA LEU A 5 -19.97 2.79 -14.76
C LEU A 5 -21.35 2.35 -14.27
N CYS A 6 -22.00 1.42 -14.97
CA CYS A 6 -23.38 1.02 -14.65
C CYS A 6 -23.64 -0.48 -14.84
N GLY A 7 -22.61 -1.29 -15.14
CA GLY A 7 -22.74 -2.74 -15.33
C GLY A 7 -23.46 -3.18 -16.61
N TYR A 8 -23.85 -2.25 -17.50
CA TYR A 8 -24.56 -2.63 -18.72
C TYR A 8 -23.69 -3.50 -19.64
N VAL A 9 -24.12 -4.73 -19.89
CA VAL A 9 -23.32 -5.79 -20.53
C VAL A 9 -22.88 -5.53 -21.98
N LYS A 10 -23.60 -4.68 -22.72
CA LYS A 10 -23.44 -4.55 -24.19
C LYS A 10 -23.22 -3.11 -24.67
N ALA A 11 -22.14 -2.48 -24.21
CA ALA A 11 -21.70 -1.21 -24.80
C ALA A 11 -21.22 -1.41 -26.26
N HIS A 12 -21.50 -0.44 -27.14
CA HIS A 12 -21.14 -0.49 -28.55
C HIS A 12 -19.95 0.41 -28.87
N ARG A 13 -19.24 0.10 -29.97
CA ARG A 13 -18.07 0.88 -30.42
C ARG A 13 -18.50 2.26 -30.88
N HIS A 14 -17.82 3.31 -30.39
CA HIS A 14 -18.13 4.72 -30.63
C HIS A 14 -16.88 5.50 -31.06
N GLY A 15 -16.33 5.12 -32.21
CA GLY A 15 -15.12 5.71 -32.80
C GLY A 15 -13.83 5.37 -32.03
N LYS A 16 -12.74 6.03 -32.39
CA LYS A 16 -11.43 5.87 -31.74
C LYS A 16 -10.98 7.21 -31.13
N MET A 17 -10.19 7.13 -30.06
CA MET A 17 -9.49 8.27 -29.49
C MET A 17 -8.33 8.70 -30.43
N PRO A 18 -7.79 9.93 -30.30
CA PRO A 18 -6.66 10.39 -31.11
C PRO A 18 -5.41 9.50 -31.03
N ASN A 19 -5.27 8.75 -29.93
CA ASN A 19 -4.19 7.80 -29.70
C ASN A 19 -4.49 6.37 -30.23
N GLY A 20 -5.55 6.21 -31.03
CA GLY A 20 -5.93 4.95 -31.68
C GLY A 20 -6.73 3.97 -30.81
N HIS A 21 -6.89 4.23 -29.51
CA HIS A 21 -7.66 3.37 -28.62
C HIS A 21 -9.15 3.38 -28.96
N GLN A 22 -9.77 2.21 -28.92
CA GLN A 22 -11.21 2.06 -29.15
C GLN A 22 -12.01 2.74 -28.02
N ARG A 23 -12.97 3.59 -28.40
CA ARG A 23 -13.95 4.18 -27.50
C ARG A 23 -15.27 3.42 -27.60
N TYR A 24 -15.98 3.31 -26.48
CA TYR A 24 -17.26 2.66 -26.34
C TYR A 24 -18.29 3.65 -25.80
N LEU A 25 -19.55 3.50 -26.20
CA LEU A 25 -20.70 4.23 -25.66
C LEU A 25 -21.65 3.23 -25.00
N CYS A 26 -22.03 3.52 -23.76
CA CYS A 26 -23.04 2.76 -23.05
C CYS A 26 -24.43 3.28 -23.42
N PRO A 27 -25.35 2.44 -23.93
CA PRO A 27 -26.71 2.88 -24.24
C PRO A 27 -27.60 3.10 -23.01
N ALA A 28 -27.23 2.56 -21.83
CA ALA A 28 -28.00 2.72 -20.61
C ALA A 28 -27.71 4.05 -19.90
N CYS A 29 -26.43 4.35 -19.65
CA CYS A 29 -26.03 5.57 -18.94
C CYS A 29 -25.55 6.70 -19.87
N HIS A 30 -25.50 6.46 -21.19
CA HIS A 30 -25.03 7.41 -22.22
C HIS A 30 -23.60 7.92 -22.03
N GLN A 31 -22.81 7.29 -21.16
CA GLN A 31 -21.41 7.63 -20.93
C GLN A 31 -20.48 6.93 -21.91
N THR A 32 -19.39 7.62 -22.26
CA THR A 32 -18.31 7.06 -23.09
C THR A 32 -17.12 6.62 -22.25
N PHE A 33 -16.48 5.52 -22.64
CA PHE A 33 -15.30 5.00 -21.97
C PHE A 33 -14.36 4.31 -22.96
N SER A 34 -13.13 4.01 -22.54
CA SER A 34 -12.15 3.26 -23.32
C SER A 34 -11.83 1.93 -22.61
N GLU A 35 -11.15 1.02 -23.29
CA GLU A 35 -10.72 -0.26 -22.70
C GLU A 35 -9.78 -0.09 -21.51
N SER A 36 -9.03 1.02 -21.49
CA SER A 36 -8.13 1.37 -20.39
C SER A 36 -8.81 2.17 -19.29
N PHE A 37 -10.11 2.46 -19.38
CA PHE A 37 -10.83 3.20 -18.36
C PHE A 37 -10.66 2.56 -16.98
N ASP A 38 -10.57 3.38 -15.94
CA ASP A 38 -10.33 2.96 -14.56
C ASP A 38 -9.03 2.14 -14.35
N SER A 39 -8.08 2.17 -15.29
CA SER A 39 -6.75 1.57 -15.12
C SER A 39 -5.64 2.61 -15.01
N LEU A 40 -4.46 2.20 -14.54
CA LEU A 40 -3.27 3.06 -14.57
C LEU A 40 -2.81 3.40 -15.99
N TYR A 41 -3.30 2.70 -17.01
CA TYR A 41 -3.02 2.95 -18.43
C TYR A 41 -3.91 4.06 -19.01
N TYR A 42 -4.97 4.45 -18.32
CA TYR A 42 -5.90 5.45 -18.81
C TYR A 42 -5.21 6.80 -19.01
N ARG A 43 -5.40 7.40 -20.20
CA ARG A 43 -4.84 8.72 -20.57
C ARG A 43 -3.32 8.85 -20.36
N ARG A 44 -2.57 7.77 -20.56
CA ARG A 44 -1.10 7.78 -20.53
C ARG A 44 -0.52 7.28 -21.85
N HIS A 45 0.48 8.00 -22.36
CA HIS A 45 1.32 7.56 -23.47
C HIS A 45 2.57 6.84 -22.92
N VAL A 46 2.35 5.81 -22.12
CA VAL A 46 3.41 5.02 -21.48
C VAL A 46 3.07 3.56 -21.66
N SER A 47 4.05 2.74 -22.06
CA SER A 47 3.83 1.31 -22.26
C SER A 47 3.52 0.60 -20.93
N ARG A 48 2.80 -0.53 -21.01
CA ARG A 48 2.50 -1.36 -19.84
C ARG A 48 3.77 -1.84 -19.14
N GLU A 49 4.79 -2.16 -19.92
CA GLU A 49 6.08 -2.62 -19.42
C GLU A 49 6.83 -1.51 -18.67
N GLN A 50 6.85 -0.28 -19.19
CA GLN A 50 7.43 0.86 -18.46
C GLN A 50 6.71 1.11 -17.13
N ILE A 51 5.38 1.02 -17.09
CA ILE A 51 4.63 1.14 -15.81
C ILE A 51 5.01 0.02 -14.86
N ARG A 52 5.10 -1.23 -15.34
CA ARG A 52 5.54 -2.38 -14.53
C ARG A 52 6.94 -2.14 -13.96
N GLN A 53 7.89 -1.69 -14.79
CA GLN A 53 9.27 -1.38 -14.38
C GLN A 53 9.30 -0.26 -13.34
N VAL A 54 8.54 0.81 -13.53
CA VAL A 54 8.43 1.91 -12.56
C VAL A 54 7.95 1.41 -11.20
N LEU A 55 6.86 0.64 -11.17
CA LEU A 55 6.27 0.15 -9.92
C LEU A 55 7.15 -0.90 -9.23
N GLN A 56 7.72 -1.82 -10.00
CA GLN A 56 8.63 -2.84 -9.50
C GLN A 56 9.90 -2.20 -8.92
N ALA A 57 10.60 -1.39 -9.72
CA ALA A 57 11.83 -0.76 -9.29
C ALA A 57 11.61 0.15 -8.07
N HIS A 58 10.47 0.85 -7.99
CA HIS A 58 10.16 1.67 -6.83
C HIS A 58 9.93 0.84 -5.56
N SER A 59 9.21 -0.28 -5.68
CA SER A 59 8.93 -1.19 -4.56
C SER A 59 10.17 -1.97 -4.12
N GLU A 60 11.16 -2.10 -5.00
CA GLU A 60 12.50 -2.63 -4.67
C GLU A 60 13.50 -1.53 -4.24
N GLY A 61 13.03 -0.32 -3.94
CA GLY A 61 13.85 0.70 -3.28
C GLY A 61 14.59 1.66 -4.21
N SER A 62 14.35 1.58 -5.53
CA SER A 62 14.91 2.55 -6.47
C SER A 62 14.30 3.94 -6.26
N SER A 63 15.15 4.97 -6.35
CA SER A 63 14.69 6.36 -6.26
C SER A 63 13.91 6.78 -7.50
N LEU A 64 12.90 7.64 -7.36
CA LEU A 64 12.09 8.13 -8.50
C LEU A 64 12.94 8.77 -9.62
N ARG A 65 14.04 9.45 -9.26
CA ARG A 65 15.01 9.99 -10.23
C ARG A 65 15.84 8.89 -10.89
N GLY A 66 16.25 7.87 -10.14
CA GLY A 66 16.92 6.68 -10.68
C GLY A 66 16.04 5.94 -11.69
N ILE A 67 14.77 5.74 -11.35
CA ILE A 67 13.76 5.14 -12.23
C ILE A 67 13.56 5.99 -13.50
N SER A 68 13.44 7.31 -13.34
CA SER A 68 13.33 8.23 -14.49
C SER A 68 14.49 8.08 -15.47
N ARG A 69 15.74 7.97 -14.97
CA ARG A 69 16.94 7.77 -15.81
C ARG A 69 17.02 6.38 -16.44
N THR A 70 16.63 5.34 -15.71
CA THR A 70 16.77 3.94 -16.16
C THR A 70 15.65 3.50 -17.10
N VAL A 71 14.41 3.93 -16.86
CA VAL A 71 13.24 3.60 -17.69
C VAL A 71 13.06 4.59 -18.85
N GLY A 72 13.77 5.73 -18.83
CA GLY A 72 13.69 6.74 -19.89
C GLY A 72 12.39 7.55 -19.85
N LEU A 73 11.78 7.71 -18.68
CA LEU A 73 10.56 8.50 -18.50
C LEU A 73 10.85 9.83 -17.81
N ALA A 74 10.11 10.87 -18.19
CA ALA A 74 10.15 12.14 -17.49
C ALA A 74 9.83 11.96 -15.98
N TYR A 75 10.56 12.66 -15.12
CA TYR A 75 10.43 12.52 -13.66
C TYR A 75 8.99 12.69 -13.16
N ASN A 76 8.26 13.69 -13.68
CA ASN A 76 6.87 13.94 -13.30
C ASN A 76 5.93 12.81 -13.73
N THR A 77 6.23 12.13 -14.84
CA THR A 77 5.49 10.94 -15.28
C THR A 77 5.68 9.80 -14.30
N VAL A 78 6.92 9.53 -13.86
CA VAL A 78 7.22 8.51 -12.83
C VAL A 78 6.48 8.83 -11.52
N VAL A 79 6.53 10.08 -11.05
CA VAL A 79 5.79 10.52 -9.85
C VAL A 79 4.29 10.31 -10.01
N SER A 80 3.73 10.67 -11.16
CA SER A 80 2.30 10.50 -11.44
C SER A 80 1.86 9.04 -11.45
N ILE A 81 2.67 8.13 -12.03
CA ILE A 81 2.41 6.69 -12.02
C ILE A 81 2.38 6.14 -10.59
N VAL A 82 3.41 6.45 -9.81
CA VAL A 82 3.56 5.98 -8.41
C VAL A 82 2.41 6.48 -7.53
N ARG A 83 2.00 7.76 -7.67
CA ARG A 83 0.86 8.33 -6.92
C ARG A 83 -0.46 7.65 -7.27
N ALA A 84 -0.75 7.49 -8.56
CA ALA A 84 -1.98 6.84 -9.01
C ALA A 84 -2.04 5.38 -8.56
N ALA A 85 -0.92 4.65 -8.65
CA ALA A 85 -0.82 3.28 -8.16
C ALA A 85 -1.04 3.18 -6.66
N SER A 86 -0.50 4.13 -5.88
CA SER A 86 -0.69 4.20 -4.43
C SER A 86 -2.15 4.41 -4.02
N GLN A 87 -2.88 5.27 -4.73
CA GLN A 87 -4.31 5.49 -4.49
C GLN A 87 -5.11 4.22 -4.79
N LYS A 88 -4.86 3.59 -5.94
CA LYS A 88 -5.53 2.34 -6.32
C LYS A 88 -5.17 1.19 -5.36
N ALA A 89 -3.92 1.11 -4.91
CA ALA A 89 -3.47 0.15 -3.89
C ALA A 89 -4.22 0.30 -2.56
N GLN A 90 -4.49 1.52 -2.11
CA GLN A 90 -5.29 1.77 -0.89
C GLN A 90 -6.73 1.29 -1.06
N LEU A 91 -7.35 1.56 -2.22
CA LEU A 91 -8.72 1.13 -2.52
C LEU A 91 -8.83 -0.40 -2.53
N ILE A 92 -7.91 -1.07 -3.21
CA ILE A 92 -7.81 -2.55 -3.20
C ILE A 92 -7.64 -3.07 -1.78
N HIS A 93 -6.77 -2.46 -0.99
CA HIS A 93 -6.52 -2.90 0.38
C HIS A 93 -7.78 -2.80 1.23
N ASN A 94 -8.51 -1.68 1.16
CA ASN A 94 -9.72 -1.46 1.94
C ASN A 94 -10.87 -2.39 1.52
N GLN A 95 -10.94 -2.75 0.23
CA GLN A 95 -12.00 -3.60 -0.29
C GLN A 95 -11.73 -5.09 -0.07
N VAL A 96 -10.48 -5.53 -0.28
CA VAL A 96 -10.16 -6.97 -0.33
C VAL A 96 -9.66 -7.48 1.01
N VAL A 97 -8.97 -6.66 1.82
CA VAL A 97 -8.52 -7.08 3.14
C VAL A 97 -9.64 -6.87 4.14
N GLN A 98 -10.55 -7.83 4.20
CA GLN A 98 -11.70 -7.89 5.12
C GLN A 98 -11.89 -9.34 5.57
N ALA A 99 -12.52 -9.54 6.74
CA ALA A 99 -12.80 -10.86 7.30
C ALA A 99 -11.58 -11.81 7.31
N VAL A 100 -10.41 -11.29 7.67
CA VAL A 100 -9.18 -12.10 7.74
C VAL A 100 -9.22 -12.96 8.99
N GLU A 101 -9.16 -14.28 8.81
CA GLU A 101 -9.09 -15.21 9.94
C GLU A 101 -7.69 -15.21 10.57
N THR A 102 -7.59 -14.71 11.80
CA THR A 102 -6.38 -14.79 12.62
C THR A 102 -6.74 -14.80 14.11
N GLN A 103 -6.00 -15.57 14.89
CA GLN A 103 -6.17 -15.64 16.35
C GLN A 103 -5.37 -14.57 17.09
N GLU A 104 -4.27 -14.12 16.48
CA GLU A 104 -3.39 -13.11 17.06
C GLU A 104 -2.98 -12.08 16.02
N VAL A 105 -2.87 -10.83 16.45
CA VAL A 105 -2.32 -9.72 15.69
C VAL A 105 -1.05 -9.24 16.38
N SER A 106 0.02 -9.02 15.62
CA SER A 106 1.17 -8.25 16.10
C SER A 106 1.10 -6.82 15.59
N ALA A 107 1.43 -5.84 16.43
CA ALA A 107 1.58 -4.44 16.04
C ALA A 107 2.91 -3.84 16.53
N ASP A 108 3.49 -2.95 15.72
CA ASP A 108 4.79 -2.30 15.96
C ASP A 108 4.91 -1.07 15.03
N GLU A 109 5.79 -0.15 15.42
CA GLU A 109 6.05 1.09 14.71
C GLU A 109 7.53 1.25 14.33
N MET A 110 7.74 1.77 13.13
CA MET A 110 9.08 2.13 12.68
C MET A 110 9.27 3.64 12.61
N TRP A 111 10.31 4.12 13.29
CA TRP A 111 10.76 5.49 13.20
C TRP A 111 11.40 5.81 11.83
N SER A 112 11.06 6.98 11.32
CA SER A 112 11.60 7.64 10.13
C SER A 112 11.56 9.17 10.34
N PHE A 113 11.97 9.95 9.35
CA PHE A 113 11.89 11.40 9.42
C PHE A 113 11.68 12.08 8.07
N VAL A 114 11.14 13.30 8.14
CA VAL A 114 10.83 14.16 7.00
C VAL A 114 11.56 15.51 7.14
N LYS A 115 12.31 15.91 6.12
CA LYS A 115 13.15 17.13 6.02
C LYS A 115 14.34 17.26 6.98
N LYS A 116 14.14 17.19 8.30
CA LYS A 116 15.20 17.38 9.30
C LYS A 116 15.17 16.25 10.32
N GLN A 117 16.36 15.77 10.69
CA GLN A 117 16.56 14.78 11.73
C GLN A 117 16.60 15.52 13.08
N LYS A 118 15.57 15.35 13.92
CA LYS A 118 15.43 15.95 15.26
C LYS A 118 15.62 17.48 15.34
N GLN A 119 14.57 18.23 15.01
CA GLN A 119 14.16 19.35 15.86
C GLN A 119 12.78 18.99 16.40
N ARG A 120 12.59 19.14 17.72
CA ARG A 120 11.31 18.98 18.42
C ARG A 120 10.31 20.05 17.95
N THR A 121 9.96 20.10 16.67
CA THR A 121 8.75 20.80 16.23
C THR A 121 7.57 19.87 16.49
N THR A 122 7.25 19.69 17.78
CA THR A 122 6.04 18.99 18.24
C THR A 122 4.77 19.59 17.62
N ARG A 123 4.82 20.84 17.15
CA ARG A 123 3.71 21.53 16.48
C ARG A 123 3.58 21.30 14.96
N GLU A 124 4.61 20.84 14.25
CA GLU A 124 4.52 20.63 12.79
C GLU A 124 4.15 19.17 12.46
N LEU A 125 2.88 18.92 12.15
CA LEU A 125 2.35 17.59 11.82
C LEU A 125 3.08 16.90 10.64
N ASN A 126 3.60 17.67 9.68
CA ASN A 126 4.12 17.15 8.40
C ASN A 126 5.64 17.26 8.22
N ARG A 127 6.40 17.50 9.31
CA ARG A 127 7.88 17.67 9.29
C ARG A 127 8.53 17.09 10.54
N GLY A 128 9.81 16.72 10.46
CA GLY A 128 10.54 16.14 11.59
C GLY A 128 10.27 14.65 11.73
N ASP A 129 10.07 14.16 12.96
CA ASP A 129 9.83 12.75 13.23
C ASP A 129 8.56 12.24 12.53
N CYS A 130 8.64 11.03 11.99
CA CYS A 130 7.58 10.37 11.24
C CYS A 130 7.59 8.89 11.57
N TRP A 131 6.46 8.36 12.02
CA TRP A 131 6.32 6.98 12.44
C TRP A 131 5.36 6.26 11.51
N ILE A 132 5.72 5.01 11.19
CA ILE A 132 4.89 4.12 10.37
C ILE A 132 4.50 2.96 11.28
N ALA A 133 3.24 2.95 11.70
CA ALA A 133 2.66 1.89 12.51
C ALA A 133 2.07 0.81 11.60
N LEU A 134 2.31 -0.46 11.91
CA LEU A 134 1.81 -1.61 11.15
C LEU A 134 1.15 -2.62 12.08
N SER A 135 0.10 -3.25 11.58
CA SER A 135 -0.50 -4.44 12.20
C SER A 135 -0.44 -5.63 11.25
N LEU A 136 -0.23 -6.81 11.80
CA LEU A 136 0.10 -8.02 11.06
C LEU A 136 -0.68 -9.21 11.63
N ALA A 137 -1.36 -9.96 10.77
CA ALA A 137 -1.96 -11.24 11.15
C ALA A 137 -0.84 -12.27 11.42
N CYS A 138 -0.75 -12.80 12.64
CA CYS A 138 0.33 -13.70 13.03
C CYS A 138 0.32 -15.01 12.25
N SER A 139 -0.87 -15.53 11.90
CA SER A 139 -1.05 -16.78 11.15
C SER A 139 -0.41 -16.70 9.74
N SER A 140 -0.79 -15.69 8.96
CA SER A 140 -0.45 -15.55 7.54
C SER A 140 0.72 -14.60 7.26
N GLY A 141 1.07 -13.75 8.22
CA GLY A 141 2.00 -12.63 8.02
C GLY A 141 1.46 -11.56 7.08
N LEU A 142 0.13 -11.49 6.90
CA LEU A 142 -0.53 -10.45 6.11
C LEU A 142 -0.51 -9.13 6.88
N ILE A 143 -0.12 -8.04 6.24
CA ILE A 143 -0.27 -6.70 6.82
C ILE A 143 -1.75 -6.31 6.76
N LEU A 144 -2.37 -6.09 7.91
CA LEU A 144 -3.78 -5.74 8.05
C LEU A 144 -3.99 -4.23 7.93
N ALA A 145 -3.21 -3.43 8.64
CA ALA A 145 -3.26 -1.98 8.57
C ALA A 145 -1.86 -1.35 8.57
N ALA A 146 -1.78 -0.15 8.01
CA ALA A 146 -0.57 0.65 7.98
C ALA A 146 -0.92 2.14 8.07
N CYS A 147 -0.35 2.81 9.08
CA CYS A 147 -0.66 4.19 9.40
C CYS A 147 0.64 5.02 9.46
N VAL A 148 0.61 6.23 8.90
CA VAL A 148 1.75 7.18 8.96
C VAL A 148 1.37 8.37 9.82
N GLY A 149 2.12 8.65 10.88
CA GLY A 149 1.78 9.67 11.86
C GLY A 149 2.95 10.14 12.71
N LYS A 150 2.61 10.88 13.76
CA LYS A 150 3.51 11.19 14.88
C LYS A 150 3.44 10.05 15.89
N HIS A 151 4.41 9.96 16.79
CA HIS A 151 4.41 8.99 17.88
C HIS A 151 3.44 9.47 18.97
N THR A 152 2.15 9.29 18.71
CA THR A 152 1.04 9.76 19.54
C THR A 152 0.00 8.66 19.65
N ASP A 153 -0.83 8.73 20.68
CA ASP A 153 -1.92 7.76 20.90
C ASP A 153 -2.90 7.76 19.72
N GLU A 154 -3.14 8.93 19.10
CA GLU A 154 -3.92 9.09 17.87
C GLU A 154 -3.43 8.21 16.70
N LEU A 155 -2.11 7.97 16.59
CA LEU A 155 -1.56 7.09 15.56
C LEU A 155 -1.99 5.64 15.80
N ILE A 156 -2.00 5.22 17.07
CA ILE A 156 -2.31 3.87 17.50
C ILE A 156 -3.80 3.62 17.48
N GLU A 157 -4.60 4.59 17.91
CA GLU A 157 -6.06 4.55 17.78
C GLU A 157 -6.45 4.31 16.31
N ARG A 158 -5.85 5.08 15.39
CA ARG A 158 -6.09 4.86 13.96
C ARG A 158 -5.57 3.52 13.46
N LEU A 159 -4.50 2.96 14.04
CA LEU A 159 -4.02 1.63 13.67
C LEU A 159 -4.99 0.54 14.13
N VAL A 160 -5.44 0.60 15.39
CA VAL A 160 -6.35 -0.34 16.04
C VAL A 160 -7.70 -0.35 15.31
N ILE A 161 -8.34 0.81 15.13
CA ILE A 161 -9.61 0.95 14.40
C ILE A 161 -9.52 0.36 12.97
N ASN A 162 -8.44 0.67 12.26
CA ASN A 162 -8.24 0.14 10.91
C ASN A 162 -7.94 -1.37 10.87
N THR A 163 -7.55 -1.96 12.00
CA THR A 163 -7.23 -3.40 12.12
C THR A 163 -8.48 -4.19 12.51
N GLU A 164 -9.21 -3.75 13.53
CA GLU A 164 -10.46 -4.36 13.99
C GLU A 164 -11.48 -4.49 12.86
N GLY A 165 -11.63 -3.45 12.02
CA GLY A 165 -12.53 -3.51 10.85
C GLY A 165 -12.14 -4.55 9.77
N LYS A 166 -11.07 -5.34 9.98
CA LYS A 166 -10.60 -6.36 9.05
C LYS A 166 -10.50 -7.77 9.65
N THR A 167 -10.61 -7.91 10.96
CA THR A 167 -10.50 -9.19 11.67
C THR A 167 -11.23 -9.13 13.01
N GLU A 168 -11.87 -10.23 13.39
CA GLU A 168 -12.53 -10.40 14.70
C GLU A 168 -11.51 -10.82 15.80
N CYS A 169 -10.24 -10.47 15.63
CA CYS A 169 -9.16 -10.94 16.49
C CYS A 169 -9.13 -10.14 17.79
N THR A 170 -9.22 -10.83 18.93
CA THR A 170 -9.23 -10.21 20.26
C THR A 170 -7.89 -10.29 20.98
N GLN A 171 -6.79 -10.67 20.31
CA GLN A 171 -5.46 -10.72 20.91
C GLN A 171 -4.44 -9.87 20.14
N PHE A 172 -3.79 -8.94 20.84
CA PHE A 172 -2.73 -8.07 20.31
C PHE A 172 -1.40 -8.32 21.01
N ASN A 173 -0.35 -8.48 20.22
CA ASN A 173 1.04 -8.65 20.66
C ASN A 173 1.84 -7.40 20.24
N THR A 174 2.35 -6.63 21.20
CA THR A 174 3.09 -5.38 20.91
C THR A 174 4.39 -5.29 21.69
N ASP A 175 5.17 -4.26 21.41
CA ASP A 175 6.29 -3.87 22.26
C ASP A 175 5.82 -3.13 23.52
N ASP A 176 6.78 -2.76 24.37
CA ASP A 176 6.56 -2.13 25.68
C ASP A 176 6.29 -0.63 25.59
N TRP A 177 5.53 -0.20 24.56
CA TRP A 177 5.07 1.17 24.48
C TRP A 177 3.66 1.32 25.03
N GLY A 178 3.54 2.02 26.17
CA GLY A 178 2.25 2.24 26.85
C GLY A 178 1.20 3.03 26.05
N GLY A 179 1.47 3.47 24.82
CA GLY A 179 0.43 3.96 23.91
C GLY A 179 -0.58 2.88 23.54
N TYR A 180 -0.12 1.62 23.42
CA TYR A 180 -1.01 0.48 23.19
C TYR A 180 -1.91 0.20 24.39
N GLU A 181 -1.36 0.20 25.61
CA GLU A 181 -2.15 0.01 26.83
C GLU A 181 -3.24 1.06 27.03
N ARG A 182 -3.02 2.30 26.57
CA ARG A 182 -4.01 3.39 26.68
C ARG A 182 -5.12 3.35 25.63
N VAL A 183 -4.89 2.66 24.51
CA VAL A 183 -5.74 2.72 23.32
C VAL A 183 -6.49 1.41 23.10
N LEU A 184 -5.88 0.27 23.43
CA LEU A 184 -6.52 -1.02 23.27
C LEU A 184 -7.73 -1.13 24.20
N PRO A 185 -8.90 -1.57 23.69
CA PRO A 185 -10.06 -1.84 24.52
C PRO A 185 -9.78 -2.92 25.58
N ASP A 186 -10.49 -2.86 26.71
CA ASP A 186 -10.32 -3.81 27.83
C ASP A 186 -10.67 -5.26 27.42
N GLU A 187 -11.47 -5.44 26.37
CA GLU A 187 -11.85 -6.74 25.82
C GLU A 187 -10.72 -7.41 25.02
N ILE A 188 -9.71 -6.64 24.61
CA ILE A 188 -8.57 -7.15 23.85
C ILE A 188 -7.51 -7.68 24.81
N GLN A 189 -7.15 -8.96 24.65
CA GLN A 189 -6.01 -9.54 25.34
C GLN A 189 -4.71 -8.94 24.79
N HIS A 190 -4.05 -8.12 25.59
CA HIS A 190 -2.78 -7.49 25.25
C HIS A 190 -1.60 -8.24 25.85
N HIS A 191 -0.68 -8.70 24.99
CA HIS A 191 0.59 -9.29 25.39
C HIS A 191 1.75 -8.35 25.03
N ILE A 192 2.51 -7.93 26.04
CA ILE A 192 3.73 -7.14 25.87
C ILE A 192 4.94 -8.08 25.90
N GLY A 193 5.68 -8.15 24.80
CA GLY A 193 6.84 -9.04 24.73
C GLY A 193 7.44 -9.19 23.34
N LYS A 194 8.74 -9.55 23.31
CA LYS A 194 9.48 -9.77 22.05
C LYS A 194 9.34 -11.17 21.48
N ASP A 195 8.88 -12.12 22.29
CA ASP A 195 8.72 -13.51 21.93
C ASP A 195 7.70 -13.70 20.79
N ARG A 196 6.61 -12.92 20.80
CA ARG A 196 5.53 -13.00 19.79
C ARG A 196 5.64 -12.00 18.64
N THR A 197 6.55 -11.02 18.69
CA THR A 197 6.69 -9.97 17.67
C THR A 197 7.78 -10.24 16.62
N GLN A 198 8.54 -11.34 16.73
CA GLN A 198 9.67 -11.65 15.84
C GLN A 198 9.31 -11.63 14.34
N ARG A 199 8.12 -12.12 13.98
CA ARG A 199 7.66 -12.10 12.57
C ARG A 199 7.41 -10.68 12.07
N LEU A 200 6.88 -9.83 12.93
CA LEU A 200 6.66 -8.41 12.63
C LEU A 200 7.99 -7.67 12.52
N GLU A 201 8.95 -7.90 13.42
CA GLU A 201 10.29 -7.30 13.32
C GLU A 201 11.00 -7.67 12.01
N ARG A 202 10.90 -8.94 11.58
CA ARG A 202 11.42 -9.39 10.27
C ARG A 202 10.71 -8.71 9.12
N THR A 203 9.38 -8.57 9.20
CA THR A 203 8.58 -7.86 8.20
C THR A 203 9.01 -6.39 8.14
N ASN A 204 9.15 -5.73 9.28
CA ASN A 204 9.67 -4.36 9.40
C ASN A 204 11.07 -4.24 8.78
N GLY A 205 11.94 -5.23 8.99
CA GLY A 205 13.23 -5.33 8.32
C GLY A 205 13.12 -5.38 6.79
N ILE A 206 12.26 -6.25 6.26
CA ILE A 206 12.02 -6.39 4.81
C ILE A 206 11.45 -5.09 4.23
N LEU A 207 10.43 -4.51 4.86
CA LEU A 207 9.82 -3.26 4.40
C LEU A 207 10.84 -2.11 4.49
N ARG A 208 11.69 -2.07 5.52
CA ARG A 208 12.79 -1.11 5.65
C ARG A 208 13.86 -1.27 4.58
N GLN A 209 14.15 -2.49 4.14
CA GLN A 209 15.09 -2.74 3.03
C GLN A 209 14.48 -2.41 1.68
N GLN A 210 13.19 -2.70 1.48
CA GLN A 210 12.44 -2.38 0.26
C GLN A 210 12.14 -0.88 0.13
N THR A 211 11.88 -0.20 1.24
CA THR A 211 11.91 1.28 1.32
C THR A 211 13.36 1.80 1.37
N GLY A 212 14.31 0.89 1.52
CA GLY A 212 15.70 1.08 1.91
C GLY A 212 16.57 1.52 0.75
N ARG A 213 16.65 2.82 0.63
CA ARG A 213 17.61 3.47 -0.24
C ARG A 213 18.99 3.47 0.46
N TRP A 214 19.86 2.53 0.10
CA TRP A 214 21.23 2.37 0.65
C TRP A 214 21.99 3.70 0.90
N HIS A 215 22.67 3.75 2.05
CA HIS A 215 23.70 4.70 2.56
C HIS A 215 23.31 6.00 3.31
N ARG A 216 23.93 6.16 4.50
CA ARG A 216 24.01 7.30 5.46
C ARG A 216 22.69 7.93 5.92
N ARG A 217 22.46 7.93 7.26
CA ARG A 217 21.34 8.60 7.97
C ARG A 217 21.06 10.04 7.52
N GLN A 218 22.04 10.75 6.97
CA GLN A 218 21.93 12.16 6.54
C GLN A 218 21.36 12.38 5.12
N ASN A 219 21.36 11.37 4.22
CA ASN A 219 21.19 11.63 2.78
C ASN A 219 19.83 11.24 2.17
N LYS A 220 19.05 10.37 2.80
CA LYS A 220 17.78 9.88 2.21
C LYS A 220 16.65 9.81 3.24
N PHE A 221 16.04 10.97 3.48
CA PHE A 221 14.83 11.14 4.26
C PHE A 221 13.64 11.56 3.39
N GLY A 222 12.43 11.46 3.94
CA GLY A 222 11.24 11.96 3.26
C GLY A 222 11.35 13.46 3.05
N LYS A 223 11.37 13.95 1.80
CA LYS A 223 11.34 15.41 1.57
C LYS A 223 9.94 15.99 1.77
N VAL A 224 8.93 15.13 1.62
CA VAL A 224 7.50 15.45 1.64
C VAL A 224 6.78 14.33 2.38
N TRP A 225 5.98 14.69 3.38
CA TRP A 225 5.21 13.75 4.20
C TRP A 225 4.30 12.83 3.37
N GLU A 226 3.59 13.41 2.40
CA GLU A 226 2.70 12.65 1.52
C GLU A 226 3.42 11.56 0.72
N GLN A 227 4.73 11.72 0.43
CA GLN A 227 5.48 10.66 -0.23
C GLN A 227 5.73 9.46 0.68
N THR A 228 5.78 9.65 2.01
CA THR A 228 5.85 8.54 2.97
C THR A 228 4.56 7.73 2.94
N LYS A 229 3.39 8.39 2.92
CA LYS A 229 2.09 7.72 2.77
C LYS A 229 1.99 6.97 1.44
N VAL A 230 2.42 7.60 0.35
CA VAL A 230 2.43 7.01 -0.99
C VAL A 230 3.26 5.71 -1.02
N MET A 231 4.48 5.78 -0.47
CA MET A 231 5.37 4.62 -0.38
C MET A 231 4.78 3.53 0.50
N THR A 232 4.24 3.87 1.68
CA THR A 232 3.67 2.90 2.61
C THR A 232 2.57 2.07 1.95
N ARG A 233 1.62 2.74 1.26
CA ARG A 233 0.54 2.06 0.52
C ARG A 233 1.05 1.10 -0.55
N LEU A 234 2.07 1.53 -1.31
CA LEU A 234 2.64 0.68 -2.37
C LEU A 234 3.42 -0.50 -1.81
N VAL A 235 4.20 -0.29 -0.75
CA VAL A 235 4.99 -1.34 -0.11
C VAL A 235 4.09 -2.39 0.54
N VAL A 236 3.04 -1.97 1.24
CA VAL A 236 2.03 -2.89 1.79
C VAL A 236 1.38 -3.70 0.68
N SER A 237 0.98 -3.04 -0.41
CA SER A 237 0.36 -3.72 -1.55
C SER A 237 1.31 -4.68 -2.25
N TYR A 238 2.56 -4.27 -2.48
CA TYR A 238 3.60 -5.13 -3.05
C TYR A 238 3.87 -6.34 -2.17
N PHE A 239 4.08 -6.13 -0.86
CA PHE A 239 4.37 -7.18 0.10
C PHE A 239 3.22 -8.18 0.22
N ASN A 240 1.97 -7.69 0.29
CA ASN A 240 0.81 -8.56 0.47
C ASN A 240 0.46 -9.36 -0.78
N TRP A 241 0.52 -8.74 -1.96
CA TRP A 241 -0.11 -9.27 -3.17
C TRP A 241 0.87 -9.81 -4.22
N ILE A 242 2.12 -9.35 -4.23
CA ILE A 242 3.09 -9.63 -5.31
C ILE A 242 4.33 -10.35 -4.77
N TRP A 243 4.87 -9.90 -3.64
CA TRP A 243 6.10 -10.44 -3.10
C TRP A 243 5.88 -11.87 -2.60
N GLN A 244 6.65 -12.80 -3.16
CA GLN A 244 6.62 -14.21 -2.78
C GLN A 244 7.76 -14.51 -1.82
N HIS A 245 7.41 -15.16 -0.72
CA HIS A 245 8.42 -15.59 0.25
C HIS A 245 9.33 -16.66 -0.37
N SER A 246 10.65 -16.50 -0.24
CA SER A 246 11.65 -17.37 -0.88
C SER A 246 11.45 -18.87 -0.58
N ARG A 247 11.11 -19.21 0.67
CA ARG A 247 10.80 -20.58 1.14
C ARG A 247 9.40 -21.08 0.77
N PHE A 248 8.35 -20.34 1.13
CA PHE A 248 6.96 -20.80 0.94
C PHE A 248 6.46 -20.69 -0.49
N LYS A 249 7.11 -19.85 -1.33
CA LYS A 249 6.71 -19.54 -2.72
C LYS A 249 5.28 -18.99 -2.86
N THR A 250 4.69 -18.54 -1.75
CA THR A 250 3.38 -17.89 -1.68
C THR A 250 3.52 -16.45 -1.21
N THR A 251 2.52 -15.62 -1.54
CA THR A 251 2.35 -14.30 -0.94
C THR A 251 1.65 -14.40 0.42
N THR A 252 1.64 -13.31 1.17
CA THR A 252 0.93 -13.27 2.46
C THR A 252 -0.58 -13.29 2.27
N ALA A 253 -1.10 -12.65 1.21
CA ALA A 253 -2.53 -12.73 0.84
C ALA A 253 -2.99 -14.14 0.48
N GLN A 254 -2.13 -14.95 -0.15
CA GLN A 254 -2.46 -16.37 -0.40
C GLN A 254 -2.55 -17.16 0.91
N ARG A 255 -1.62 -16.93 1.85
CA ARG A 255 -1.63 -17.60 3.16
C ARG A 255 -2.80 -17.16 4.04
N ALA A 256 -3.34 -15.97 3.81
CA ALA A 256 -4.52 -15.44 4.49
C ALA A 256 -5.84 -15.85 3.81
N GLY A 257 -5.82 -16.67 2.74
CA GLY A 257 -7.04 -17.09 2.05
C GLY A 257 -7.69 -16.03 1.15
N LEU A 258 -7.10 -14.84 1.00
CA LEU A 258 -7.68 -13.72 0.23
C LEU A 258 -7.57 -13.89 -1.29
N THR A 259 -6.70 -14.78 -1.76
CA THR A 259 -6.51 -15.06 -3.20
C THR A 259 -5.86 -16.42 -3.41
N MET A 260 -6.23 -17.11 -4.49
CA MET A 260 -5.61 -18.38 -4.87
C MET A 260 -4.25 -18.18 -5.56
N ARG A 261 -4.05 -17.04 -6.23
CA ARG A 261 -2.83 -16.77 -7.02
C ARG A 261 -2.18 -15.45 -6.60
N SER A 262 -0.86 -15.39 -6.73
CA SER A 262 -0.11 -14.14 -6.64
C SER A 262 -0.62 -13.16 -7.70
N ARG A 263 -0.74 -11.89 -7.31
CA ARG A 263 -1.06 -10.82 -8.25
C ARG A 263 0.21 -10.31 -8.92
N SER A 264 0.02 -9.58 -10.01
CA SER A 264 1.07 -8.81 -10.68
C SER A 264 0.75 -7.32 -10.61
N TRP A 265 1.73 -6.47 -10.94
CA TRP A 265 1.46 -5.04 -11.10
C TRP A 265 0.40 -4.75 -12.17
N HIS A 266 0.26 -5.61 -13.18
CA HIS A 266 -0.81 -5.49 -14.16
C HIS A 266 -2.18 -5.67 -13.52
N ALA A 267 -2.35 -6.71 -12.69
CA ALA A 267 -3.59 -6.96 -11.97
C ALA A 267 -3.96 -5.80 -11.03
N ILE A 268 -2.97 -5.20 -10.34
CA ILE A 268 -3.20 -4.00 -9.53
C ILE A 268 -3.55 -2.79 -10.42
N ALA A 269 -2.86 -2.64 -11.55
CA ALA A 269 -3.07 -1.53 -12.47
C ALA A 269 -4.45 -1.50 -13.12
N THR A 270 -5.07 -2.67 -13.33
CA THR A 270 -6.38 -2.82 -13.97
C THR A 270 -7.49 -3.19 -12.98
N TYR A 271 -7.19 -3.28 -11.69
CA TYR A 271 -8.21 -3.59 -10.69
C TYR A 271 -9.29 -2.52 -10.71
N SER A 272 -10.55 -2.91 -10.90
CA SER A 272 -11.63 -1.94 -10.96
C SER A 272 -11.91 -1.36 -9.57
N THR A 273 -12.03 -0.04 -9.52
CA THR A 273 -12.29 0.73 -8.30
C THR A 273 -13.67 1.40 -8.32
N LEU A 274 -14.55 0.99 -9.23
CA LEU A 274 -15.88 1.56 -9.45
C LEU A 274 -17.00 0.71 -8.85
N ILE A 275 -16.71 0.02 -7.73
CA ILE A 275 -17.66 -0.83 -7.01
C ILE A 275 -18.32 -0.01 -5.90
#